data_AF-A0A3B0AAS1-F1
#
_entry.id   AF-A0A3B0AAS1-F1
#
_cell.length_a   1.000
_cell.length_b   1.000
_cell.length_c   1.000
_cell.angle_alpha   90.00
_cell.angle_beta   90.00
_cell.angle_gamma   90.00
#
_symmetry.space_group_name_H-M   'P 1'
#
loop_
_entity.id
_entity.type
_entity.pdbx_description
1 polymer ?
#
loop_
_entity_poly.entity_id
_entity_poly.type
_entity_poly.pdbx_seq_one_letter_code
_entity_poly.pdbx_strand_id
1 'polypeptide(L)' 'MKRVSYDQYVLAAALTLARRHRPVWSWRHWRHICRCGATLPCRSRHRIPINRCHWPSQDGSR' A
#
# COMPACT_ATOMS: atom_id res chain seq x y z
N MET A 1 -20.21 -5.08 -14.80
CA MET A 1 -19.34 -4.51 -13.74
C MET A 1 -18.03 -5.29 -13.70
N LYS A 2 -16.87 -4.64 -13.89
CA LYS A 2 -15.56 -5.29 -13.74
C LYS A 2 -15.37 -5.67 -12.27
N ARG A 3 -15.47 -6.96 -11.97
CA ARG A 3 -15.28 -7.47 -10.62
C ARG A 3 -13.76 -7.63 -10.40
N VAL A 4 -13.20 -6.81 -9.53
CA VAL A 4 -11.77 -6.81 -9.19
C VAL A 4 -11.51 -8.01 -8.29
N SER A 5 -10.48 -8.81 -8.59
CA SER A 5 -10.04 -9.87 -7.67
C SER A 5 -9.37 -9.25 -6.45
N TYR A 6 -9.47 -9.90 -5.29
CA TYR A 6 -8.72 -9.50 -4.10
C TYR A 6 -7.22 -9.34 -4.40
N ASP A 7 -6.64 -10.23 -5.22
CA ASP A 7 -5.22 -10.14 -5.59
C ASP A 7 -4.90 -8.89 -6.40
N GLN A 8 -5.80 -8.48 -7.31
CA GLN A 8 -5.65 -7.23 -8.07
C GLN A 8 -5.73 -6.00 -7.17
N TYR A 9 -6.58 -6.06 -6.14
CA TYR A 9 -6.67 -5.01 -5.12
C TYR A 9 -5.38 -4.93 -4.28
N VAL A 10 -4.86 -6.06 -3.82
CA VAL A 10 -3.59 -6.11 -3.07
C VAL A 10 -2.43 -5.60 -3.93
N LEU A 11 -2.38 -5.98 -5.21
CA LEU A 11 -1.40 -5.46 -6.17
C LEU A 11 -1.52 -3.94 -6.34
N ALA A 12 -2.73 -3.42 -6.54
CA ALA A 12 -2.97 -1.98 -6.66
C ALA A 12 -2.58 -1.23 -5.37
N ALA A 13 -2.86 -1.80 -4.20
CA ALA A 13 -2.47 -1.24 -2.91
C ALA A 13 -0.94 -1.23 -2.76
N ALA A 14 -0.26 -2.33 -3.07
CA ALA A 14 1.19 -2.43 -3.03
C ALA A 14 1.86 -1.40 -3.96
N LEU A 15 1.37 -1.24 -5.20
CA LEU A 15 1.83 -0.23 -6.13
C LEU A 15 1.60 1.20 -5.62
N THR A 16 0.44 1.45 -5.01
CA THR A 16 0.13 2.76 -4.42
C THR A 16 1.08 3.10 -3.28
N LEU A 17 1.37 2.12 -2.41
CA LEU A 17 2.35 2.27 -1.34
C LEU A 17 3.75 2.52 -1.88
N ALA A 18 4.21 1.74 -2.85
CA ALA A 18 5.52 1.95 -3.48
C ALA A 18 5.65 3.36 -4.08
N ARG A 19 4.60 3.88 -4.72
CA ARG A 19 4.59 5.27 -5.24
C ARG A 19 4.62 6.33 -4.15
N ARG A 20 3.99 6.07 -3.00
CA ARG A 20 3.97 6.99 -1.85
C ARG A 20 5.32 7.00 -1.13
N HIS A 21 6.01 5.86 -1.08
CA HIS A 21 7.32 5.70 -0.44
C HIS A 21 8.47 6.07 -1.37
N ARG A 22 8.69 7.38 -1.57
CA ARG A 22 9.85 7.89 -2.30
C ARG A 22 10.91 8.45 -1.34
N PRO A 23 12.21 8.32 -1.64
CA PRO A 23 13.26 8.99 -0.89
C PRO A 23 13.12 10.51 -1.06
N VAL A 24 13.14 11.25 0.04
CA VAL A 24 13.11 12.71 0.09
C VAL A 24 14.25 13.19 0.99
N TRP A 25 14.87 14.32 0.63
CA TRP A 25 15.89 14.93 1.46
C TRP A 25 15.26 15.56 2.71
N SER A 26 15.80 15.24 3.89
CA SER A 26 15.38 15.85 5.15
C SER A 26 16.47 16.75 5.68
N TRP A 27 16.23 18.07 5.66
CA TRP A 27 17.11 19.05 6.29
C TRP A 27 17.23 18.84 7.81
N ARG A 28 16.16 18.38 8.47
CA ARG A 28 16.16 18.10 9.92
C ARG A 28 17.12 16.97 10.30
N HIS A 29 17.24 15.95 9.45
CA HIS A 29 18.06 14.76 9.74
C HIS A 29 19.34 14.69 8.90
N TRP A 30 19.57 15.67 8.02
CA TRP A 30 20.67 15.72 7.06
C TRP A 30 20.87 14.41 6.27
N ARG A 31 19.77 13.77 5.86
CA ARG A 31 19.79 12.48 5.15
C ARG A 31 18.54 12.28 4.29
N HIS A 32 18.62 11.31 3.37
CA HIS A 32 17.44 10.80 2.67
C HIS A 32 16.56 10.01 3.64
N ILE A 33 15.32 10.45 3.82
CA ILE A 33 14.28 9.71 4.53
C ILE A 33 13.19 9.31 3.53
N CYS A 34 12.32 8.40 3.90
CA CYS A 34 11.14 8.13 3.11
C CYS A 34 10.12 9.27 3.26
N ARG A 35 9.34 9.58 2.21
CA ARG A 35 8.25 10.57 2.25
C ARG A 35 7.22 10.31 3.35
N CYS A 36 7.10 9.08 3.84
CA CYS A 36 6.26 8.73 4.99
C CYS A 36 6.84 9.14 6.36
N GLY A 37 8.06 9.70 6.41
CA GLY A 37 8.77 10.09 7.63
C GLY A 37 9.67 9.02 8.22
N ALA A 38 9.63 7.78 7.71
CA ALA A 38 10.50 6.70 8.18
C ALA A 38 11.92 6.81 7.60
N THR A 39 12.91 6.28 8.32
CA THR A 39 14.28 6.11 7.79
C THR A 39 14.32 5.04 6.71
N LEU A 40 15.19 5.22 5.72
CA LEU A 40 15.43 4.21 4.69
C LEU A 40 16.33 3.07 5.25
N PRO A 41 16.11 1.80 4.85
CA PRO A 41 14.99 1.32 4.03
C PRO A 41 13.66 1.44 4.78
N CYS A 42 12.61 1.92 4.10
CA CYS A 42 11.32 2.17 4.72
C CYS A 42 10.67 0.83 5.13
N ARG A 43 10.58 0.58 6.43
CA ARG A 43 9.89 -0.60 7.00
C ARG A 43 8.49 -0.28 7.52
N SER A 44 7.89 0.80 7.02
CA SER A 44 6.54 1.24 7.44
C SER A 44 5.50 0.21 7.01
N ARG A 45 4.85 -0.43 7.99
CA ARG A 45 3.75 -1.36 7.75
C ARG A 45 2.46 -0.57 7.55
N HIS A 46 1.89 -0.65 6.36
CA HIS A 46 0.59 -0.04 6.05
C HIS A 46 -0.49 -1.08 6.25
N ARG A 47 -1.46 -0.78 7.12
CA ARG A 47 -2.66 -1.62 7.26
C ARG A 47 -3.53 -1.42 6.02
N ILE A 48 -3.81 -2.51 5.33
CA ILE A 48 -4.75 -2.50 4.21
C ILE A 48 -6.17 -2.47 4.81
N PRO A 49 -7.05 -1.56 4.37
CA PRO A 49 -8.33 -1.33 5.04
C PRO A 49 -9.33 -2.48 4.89
N ILE A 50 -9.22 -3.29 3.83
CA ILE A 50 -10.12 -4.42 3.57
C ILE A 50 -9.32 -5.72 3.67
N ASN A 51 -9.66 -6.53 4.66
CA ASN A 51 -9.09 -7.87 4.80
C ASN A 51 -9.78 -8.84 3.81
N ARG A 52 -9.11 -9.94 3.42
CA ARG A 52 -9.62 -10.93 2.46
C ARG A 52 -11.00 -11.47 2.86
N CYS A 53 -11.24 -11.67 4.15
CA CYS A 53 -12.51 -12.16 4.70
C CYS A 53 -13.68 -11.20 4.48
N HIS A 54 -13.42 -9.90 4.29
CA HIS A 54 -14.43 -8.88 4.00
C HIS A 54 -14.42 -8.48 2.53
N TRP A 55 -13.67 -9.21 1.68
CA TRP A 55 -13.72 -8.95 0.25
C TRP A 55 -15.13 -9.29 -0.25
N PRO A 56 -15.77 -8.43 -1.04
CA PRO A 56 -17.00 -8.77 -1.73
C PRO A 56 -16.67 -9.82 -2.80
N SER A 57 -16.49 -11.07 -2.37
CA SER A 57 -16.40 -12.23 -3.25
C SER A 57 -17.74 -12.37 -3.96
N GLN A 58 -17.68 -12.82 -5.21
CA GLN A 58 -18.80 -13.09 -6.08
C GLN A 58 -19.60 -14.32 -5.62
N ASP A 59 -20.00 -14.43 -4.37
CA ASP A 59 -21.02 -15.41 -3.96
C ASP A 59 -22.40 -14.87 -4.32
N GLY A 60 -22.63 -14.84 -5.64
CA GLY A 60 -23.87 -14.51 -6.32
C GLY A 60 -23.87 -15.11 -7.72
N SER A 61 -23.22 -16.28 -7.84
CA SER A 61 -23.27 -17.17 -9.00
C SER A 61 -23.51 -18.57 -8.48
N ARG A 62 -24.67 -18.77 -7.86
CA ARG A 62 -25.32 -20.06 -7.84
C ARG A 62 -26.80 -19.86 -8.02
#